data_AF-A0A7U8C6X6-F1
#
_entry.id   AF-A0A7U8C6X6-F1
#
_cell.length_a   1.000
_cell.length_b   1.000
_cell.length_c   1.000
_cell.angle_alpha   90.00
_cell.angle_beta   90.00
_cell.angle_gamma   90.00
#
_symmetry.space_group_name_H-M   'P 1'
#
loop_
_entity.id
_entity.type
_entity.pdbx_description
1 polymer ?
#
loop_
_entity_poly.entity_id
_entity_poly.type
_entity_poly.pdbx_seq_one_letter_code
_entity_poly.pdbx_strand_id
1 'polypeptide(L)'
;MEDDNNPYKSAYERERKARLKAEQLLEDKARELYSKNVRLEESYSQLKKQQTIILNNEKLATLGTLSAGIAHEINNPLAFVKSNVESLLQYQSAYSSLIALIKELTPHLPEEDQTRLTKLFAVEDLDYIEEDLPELMTDTMDGLSRVKDIIQNLRSFSRTQSSDRELSDLNAGIQTTLKLLNSELKNSVTLNLELSPLPEIECNLNELNQVILNLLINAKHATHDVTHPTITLKSESDSQYIRITISDNGCGMNQETLNDIFVPFFTTKPVGKGTGMGLAIAHSIIQDHKGDIHVDSTPGQGTTFTIKLPLN
;
A
#
# COMPACT_ATOMS: atom_id res chain seq x y z
N MET A 1 -34.08 43.09 -75.55
CA MET A 1 -33.14 42.02 -75.95
C MET A 1 -31.82 42.36 -75.27
N GLU A 2 -31.60 41.87 -74.06
CA GLU A 2 -30.34 42.04 -73.33
C GLU A 2 -29.74 40.64 -73.08
N ASP A 3 -28.70 40.36 -73.85
CA ASP A 3 -27.48 39.59 -73.54
C ASP A 3 -27.53 38.56 -72.38
N ASP A 4 -28.22 37.44 -72.60
CA ASP A 4 -28.37 36.34 -71.62
C ASP A 4 -27.34 35.21 -71.79
N ASN A 5 -26.18 35.46 -72.41
CA ASN A 5 -25.19 34.41 -72.60
C ASN A 5 -23.75 34.93 -72.60
N ASN A 6 -23.33 35.53 -71.48
CA ASN A 6 -21.91 35.85 -71.24
C ASN A 6 -21.17 34.58 -70.73
N PRO A 7 -20.37 33.90 -71.58
CA PRO A 7 -19.67 32.67 -71.20
C PRO A 7 -18.66 32.86 -70.06
N TYR A 8 -18.16 34.08 -69.83
CA TYR A 8 -17.28 34.38 -68.70
C TYR A 8 -18.00 34.33 -67.36
N LYS A 9 -19.27 34.78 -67.31
CA LYS A 9 -20.08 34.74 -66.09
C LYS A 9 -20.42 33.30 -65.69
N SER A 10 -20.75 32.45 -66.66
CA SER A 10 -21.03 31.02 -66.41
C SER A 10 -19.77 30.22 -66.04
N ALA A 11 -18.61 30.58 -66.58
CA ALA A 11 -17.32 29.99 -66.18
C ALA A 11 -16.95 30.39 -64.73
N TYR A 12 -17.08 31.67 -64.40
CA TYR A 12 -16.82 32.20 -63.05
C TYR A 12 -17.75 31.57 -61.98
N GLU A 13 -19.04 31.41 -62.27
CA GLU A 13 -19.96 30.76 -61.32
C GLU A 13 -19.65 29.28 -61.12
N ARG A 14 -19.23 28.56 -62.17
CA ARG A 14 -18.78 27.16 -62.06
C ARG A 14 -17.52 27.04 -61.20
N GLU A 15 -16.53 27.90 -61.42
CA GLU A 15 -15.30 27.93 -60.64
C GLU A 15 -15.57 28.29 -59.17
N ARG A 16 -16.37 29.34 -58.91
CA ARG A 16 -16.76 29.73 -57.56
C ARG A 16 -17.50 28.60 -56.83
N LYS A 17 -18.40 27.90 -57.51
CA LYS A 17 -19.14 26.76 -56.93
C LYS A 17 -18.23 25.56 -56.65
N ALA A 18 -17.27 25.29 -57.53
CA ALA A 18 -16.26 24.25 -57.31
C ALA A 18 -15.35 24.58 -56.12
N ARG A 19 -14.93 25.85 -55.99
CA ARG A 19 -14.08 26.32 -54.89
C ARG A 19 -14.79 26.27 -53.54
N LEU A 20 -16.04 26.74 -53.46
CA LEU A 20 -16.85 26.64 -52.24
C LEU A 20 -17.07 25.18 -51.82
N LYS A 21 -17.30 24.29 -52.79
CA LYS A 21 -17.44 22.85 -52.52
C LYS A 21 -16.13 22.24 -52.04
N ALA A 22 -14.99 22.66 -52.57
CA ALA A 22 -13.67 22.22 -52.12
C ALA A 22 -13.34 22.73 -50.71
N GLU A 23 -13.67 23.98 -50.39
CA GLU A 23 -13.53 24.56 -49.04
C GLU A 23 -14.38 23.80 -48.01
N GLN A 24 -15.66 23.54 -48.31
CA GLN A 24 -16.51 22.72 -47.44
C GLN A 24 -15.95 21.33 -47.23
N LEU A 25 -15.49 20.67 -48.29
CA LEU A 25 -14.93 19.32 -48.20
C LEU A 25 -13.63 19.27 -47.39
N LEU A 26 -12.80 20.32 -47.49
CA LEU A 26 -11.60 20.50 -46.67
C LEU A 26 -11.95 20.70 -45.20
N GLU A 27 -12.95 21.52 -44.90
CA GLU A 27 -13.37 21.80 -43.53
C GLU A 27 -13.97 20.55 -42.86
N ASP A 28 -14.80 19.81 -43.59
CA ASP A 28 -15.37 18.53 -43.12
C ASP A 28 -14.27 17.49 -42.85
N LYS A 29 -13.29 17.38 -43.76
CA LYS A 29 -12.14 16.48 -43.58
C LYS A 29 -11.24 16.90 -42.43
N ALA A 30 -11.04 18.20 -42.22
CA ALA A 30 -10.26 18.71 -41.09
C ALA A 30 -10.93 18.38 -39.76
N ARG A 31 -12.26 18.54 -39.64
CA ARG A 31 -13.01 18.12 -38.45
C ARG A 31 -12.97 16.60 -38.25
N GLU A 32 -13.11 15.82 -39.32
CA GLU A 32 -13.02 14.36 -39.24
C GLU A 32 -11.64 13.93 -38.72
N LEU A 33 -10.56 14.46 -39.28
CA LEU A 33 -9.19 14.19 -38.86
C LEU A 33 -8.94 14.60 -37.42
N TYR A 34 -9.40 15.79 -37.02
CA TYR A 34 -9.31 16.25 -35.64
C TYR A 34 -10.00 15.28 -34.67
N SER A 35 -11.24 14.88 -34.98
CA SER A 35 -11.99 13.93 -34.15
C SER A 35 -11.32 12.56 -34.05
N LYS A 36 -10.68 12.10 -35.13
CA LYS A 36 -9.93 10.84 -35.16
C LYS A 36 -8.64 10.93 -34.34
N ASN A 37 -7.90 12.03 -34.42
CA ASN A 37 -6.68 12.23 -33.63
C ASN A 37 -6.99 12.25 -32.13
N VAL A 38 -8.04 12.95 -31.70
CA VAL A 38 -8.44 12.98 -30.28
C VAL A 38 -8.77 11.57 -29.78
N ARG A 39 -9.59 10.80 -30.51
CA ARG A 39 -9.89 9.40 -30.14
C ARG A 39 -8.66 8.50 -30.13
N LEU A 40 -7.72 8.74 -31.04
CA LEU A 40 -6.47 7.98 -31.11
C LEU A 40 -5.60 8.26 -29.88
N GLU A 41 -5.46 9.52 -29.47
CA GLU A 41 -4.74 9.90 -28.27
C GLU A 41 -5.38 9.31 -27.01
N GLU A 42 -6.70 9.36 -26.90
CA GLU A 42 -7.44 8.73 -25.79
C GLU A 42 -7.21 7.21 -25.73
N SER A 43 -7.33 6.53 -26.88
CA SER A 43 -7.12 5.08 -26.97
C SER A 43 -5.67 4.70 -26.67
N TYR A 44 -4.70 5.48 -27.15
CA TYR A 44 -3.28 5.26 -26.88
C TYR A 44 -2.95 5.42 -25.40
N SER A 45 -3.52 6.45 -24.75
CA SER A 45 -3.36 6.68 -23.31
C SER A 45 -3.94 5.52 -22.48
N GLN A 46 -5.14 5.04 -22.84
CA GLN A 46 -5.75 3.87 -22.20
C GLN A 46 -4.90 2.60 -22.39
N LEU A 47 -4.44 2.34 -23.62
CA LEU A 47 -3.64 1.17 -23.94
C LEU A 47 -2.31 1.17 -23.16
N LYS A 48 -1.68 2.34 -23.05
CA LYS A 48 -0.44 2.52 -22.27
C LYS A 48 -0.66 2.26 -20.78
N LYS A 49 -1.76 2.75 -20.21
CA LYS A 49 -2.12 2.45 -18.80
C LYS A 49 -2.37 0.95 -18.58
N GLN A 50 -3.12 0.31 -19.47
CA GLN A 50 -3.38 -1.13 -19.42
C GLN A 50 -2.09 -1.95 -19.54
N GLN A 51 -1.19 -1.59 -20.45
CA GLN A 51 0.09 -2.28 -20.63
C GLN A 51 0.96 -2.23 -19.36
N THR A 52 1.03 -1.08 -18.69
CA THR A 52 1.77 -0.95 -17.42
C THR A 52 1.17 -1.83 -16.33
N ILE A 53 -0.17 -1.89 -16.22
CA ILE A 53 -0.86 -2.77 -15.27
C ILE A 53 -0.55 -4.24 -15.58
N ILE A 54 -0.63 -4.65 -16.85
CA ILE A 54 -0.33 -6.03 -17.26
C ILE A 54 1.12 -6.41 -16.96
N LEU A 55 2.09 -5.57 -17.31
CA LEU A 55 3.50 -5.81 -17.03
C LEU A 55 3.78 -5.92 -15.52
N ASN A 56 3.11 -5.09 -14.72
CA ASN A 56 3.21 -5.18 -13.27
C ASN A 56 2.57 -6.48 -12.75
N ASN A 57 1.40 -6.87 -13.25
CA ASN A 57 0.74 -8.12 -12.90
C ASN A 57 1.56 -9.36 -13.30
N GLU A 58 2.25 -9.36 -14.45
CA GLU A 58 3.16 -10.44 -14.85
C GLU A 58 4.38 -10.54 -13.94
N LYS A 59 5.02 -9.40 -13.62
CA LYS A 59 6.14 -9.37 -12.66
C LYS A 59 5.70 -9.92 -11.30
N LEU A 60 4.52 -9.49 -10.88
CA LEU A 60 3.91 -9.93 -9.64
C LEU A 60 3.63 -11.44 -9.66
N ALA A 61 2.94 -11.98 -10.67
CA ALA A 61 2.66 -13.42 -10.80
C ALA A 61 3.94 -14.29 -10.82
N THR A 62 5.00 -13.78 -11.46
CA THR A 62 6.32 -14.44 -11.49
C THR A 62 6.98 -14.45 -10.11
N LEU A 63 6.87 -13.35 -9.34
CA LEU A 63 7.28 -13.36 -7.93
C LEU A 63 6.41 -14.34 -7.14
N GLY A 64 5.08 -14.33 -7.31
CA GLY A 64 4.15 -15.21 -6.60
C GLY A 64 4.51 -16.68 -6.73
N THR A 65 4.77 -17.19 -7.94
CA THR A 65 5.11 -18.60 -8.15
C THR A 65 6.42 -19.04 -7.51
N LEU A 66 7.46 -18.20 -7.50
CA LEU A 66 8.73 -18.49 -6.80
C LEU A 66 8.63 -18.33 -5.27
N SER A 67 7.73 -17.47 -4.81
CA SER A 67 7.70 -17.01 -3.42
C SER A 67 7.17 -18.03 -2.42
N ALA A 68 6.30 -18.97 -2.80
CA ALA A 68 5.78 -19.97 -1.84
C ALA A 68 6.87 -20.90 -1.30
N GLY A 69 7.78 -21.37 -2.16
CA GLY A 69 8.89 -22.23 -1.77
C GLY A 69 9.95 -21.46 -0.99
N ILE A 70 10.37 -20.31 -1.53
CA ILE A 70 11.36 -19.42 -0.89
C ILE A 70 10.87 -18.92 0.48
N ALA A 71 9.58 -18.60 0.63
CA ALA A 71 9.05 -18.11 1.90
C ALA A 71 9.16 -19.14 3.02
N HIS A 72 8.96 -20.43 2.72
CA HIS A 72 9.16 -21.49 3.71
C HIS A 72 10.65 -21.67 4.05
N GLU A 73 11.52 -21.59 3.06
CA GLU A 73 12.96 -21.74 3.25
C GLU A 73 13.61 -20.56 3.99
N ILE A 74 13.07 -19.34 3.88
CA ILE A 74 13.57 -18.18 4.64
C ILE A 74 12.92 -18.10 6.04
N ASN A 75 11.65 -18.48 6.20
CA ASN A 75 11.01 -18.45 7.53
C ASN A 75 11.71 -19.36 8.55
N ASN A 76 12.24 -20.50 8.11
CA ASN A 76 12.95 -21.44 8.99
C ASN A 76 14.21 -20.83 9.64
N PRO A 77 15.21 -20.33 8.90
CA PRO A 77 16.37 -19.64 9.49
C PRO A 77 15.97 -18.40 10.28
N LEU A 78 14.96 -17.65 9.83
CA LEU A 78 14.48 -16.48 10.55
C LEU A 78 13.92 -16.83 11.95
N ALA A 79 13.18 -17.94 12.05
CA ALA A 79 12.65 -18.42 13.32
C ALA A 79 13.78 -18.81 14.29
N PHE A 80 14.83 -19.49 13.79
CA PHE A 80 16.00 -19.83 14.61
C PHE A 80 16.72 -18.57 15.13
N VAL A 81 16.96 -17.58 14.27
CA VAL A 81 17.63 -16.34 14.68
C VAL A 81 16.78 -15.58 15.69
N LYS A 82 15.48 -15.42 15.43
CA LYS A 82 14.55 -14.75 16.36
C LYS A 82 14.55 -15.41 17.74
N SER A 83 14.46 -16.74 17.79
CA SER A 83 14.50 -17.49 19.05
C SER A 83 15.81 -17.30 19.81
N ASN A 84 16.94 -17.24 19.09
CA ASN A 84 18.25 -17.01 19.71
C ASN A 84 18.34 -15.59 20.28
N VAL A 85 17.87 -14.58 19.56
CA VAL A 85 17.86 -13.17 20.01
C VAL A 85 16.92 -12.99 21.20
N GLU A 86 15.74 -13.62 21.21
CA GLU A 86 14.84 -13.64 22.37
C GLU A 86 15.49 -14.29 23.61
N SER A 87 16.28 -15.36 23.42
CA SER A 87 17.04 -16.00 24.50
C SER A 87 18.15 -15.10 25.03
N LEU A 88 18.86 -14.40 24.14
CA LEU A 88 19.89 -13.43 24.50
C LEU A 88 19.32 -12.24 25.29
N LEU A 89 18.12 -11.75 24.95
CA LEU A 89 17.41 -10.71 25.72
C LEU A 89 17.11 -11.20 27.15
N GLN A 90 16.72 -12.46 27.32
CA GLN A 90 16.51 -13.04 28.66
C GLN A 90 17.84 -13.12 29.45
N TYR A 91 18.93 -13.50 28.79
CA TYR A 91 20.26 -13.55 29.43
C TYR A 91 20.79 -12.15 29.78
N GLN A 92 20.53 -11.16 28.94
CA GLN A 92 20.92 -9.76 29.18
C GLN A 92 20.30 -9.22 30.47
N SER A 93 19.03 -9.53 30.75
CA SER A 93 18.38 -9.16 32.02
C SER A 93 19.06 -9.82 33.24
N ALA A 94 19.46 -11.09 33.13
CA ALA A 94 20.16 -11.80 34.20
C ALA A 94 21.57 -11.22 34.45
N TYR A 95 22.31 -10.91 33.38
CA TYR A 95 23.65 -10.30 33.51
C TYR A 95 23.61 -8.89 34.06
N SER A 96 22.65 -8.04 33.62
CA SER A 96 22.53 -6.68 34.16
C SER A 96 22.16 -6.71 35.65
N SER A 97 21.31 -7.64 36.08
CA SER A 97 21.01 -7.84 37.52
C SER A 97 22.26 -8.23 38.33
N LEU A 98 23.13 -9.08 37.76
CA LEU A 98 24.40 -9.47 38.39
C LEU A 98 25.38 -8.30 38.46
N ILE A 99 25.52 -7.53 37.38
CA ILE A 99 26.40 -6.35 37.31
C ILE A 99 25.94 -5.30 38.33
N ALA A 100 24.63 -5.05 38.41
CA ALA A 100 24.05 -4.13 39.40
C ALA A 100 24.36 -4.55 40.83
N LEU A 101 24.23 -5.84 41.16
CA LEU A 101 24.58 -6.37 42.48
C LEU A 101 26.08 -6.24 42.78
N ILE A 102 26.96 -6.50 41.80
CA ILE A 102 28.41 -6.30 41.97
C ILE A 102 28.72 -4.82 42.22
N LYS A 103 28.12 -3.91 41.45
CA LYS A 103 28.25 -2.45 41.63
C LYS A 103 27.78 -2.02 43.04
N GLU A 104 26.67 -2.58 43.54
CA GLU A 104 26.14 -2.32 44.89
C GLU A 104 27.08 -2.81 46.00
N LEU A 105 27.67 -4.01 45.84
CA LEU A 105 28.55 -4.60 46.87
C LEU A 105 29.97 -4.02 46.84
N THR A 106 30.40 -3.44 45.72
CA THR A 106 31.77 -2.96 45.52
C THR A 106 32.24 -2.00 46.63
N PRO A 107 31.48 -0.98 47.06
CA PRO A 107 31.90 -0.06 48.13
C PRO A 107 32.16 -0.72 49.50
N HIS A 108 31.66 -1.94 49.71
CA HIS A 108 31.81 -2.68 50.97
C HIS A 108 32.97 -3.68 50.97
N LEU A 109 33.67 -3.85 49.84
CA LEU A 109 34.82 -4.74 49.71
C LEU A 109 36.12 -4.07 50.22
N PRO A 110 37.18 -4.85 50.51
CA PRO A 110 38.51 -4.29 50.74
C PRO A 110 39.01 -3.43 49.56
N GLU A 111 39.80 -2.40 49.86
CA GLU A 111 40.26 -1.39 48.87
C GLU A 111 41.01 -1.99 47.67
N GLU A 112 41.74 -3.10 47.90
CA GLU A 112 42.42 -3.87 46.84
C GLU A 112 41.43 -4.46 45.83
N ASP A 113 40.35 -5.08 46.30
CA ASP A 113 39.35 -5.71 45.44
C ASP A 113 38.46 -4.67 44.74
N GLN A 114 38.17 -3.53 45.41
CA GLN A 114 37.52 -2.38 44.77
C GLN A 114 38.33 -1.90 43.56
N THR A 115 39.63 -1.68 43.76
CA THR A 115 40.54 -1.21 42.70
C THR A 115 40.60 -2.20 41.54
N ARG A 116 40.60 -3.51 41.82
CA ARG A 116 40.58 -4.57 40.79
C ARG A 116 39.27 -4.55 39.98
N LEU A 117 38.12 -4.43 40.64
CA LEU A 117 36.81 -4.38 39.98
C LEU A 117 36.64 -3.10 39.15
N THR A 118 36.99 -1.94 39.69
CA THR A 118 36.91 -0.67 38.95
C THR A 118 37.81 -0.70 37.71
N LYS A 119 39.01 -1.26 37.82
CA LYS A 119 39.90 -1.42 36.67
C LYS A 119 39.32 -2.38 35.63
N LEU A 120 38.73 -3.49 36.05
CA LEU A 120 38.09 -4.45 35.13
C LEU A 120 36.90 -3.80 34.40
N PHE A 121 36.04 -3.08 35.13
CA PHE A 121 34.90 -2.38 34.55
C PHE A 121 35.31 -1.33 33.52
N ALA A 122 36.40 -0.61 33.77
CA ALA A 122 36.94 0.36 32.83
C ALA A 122 37.65 -0.28 31.62
N VAL A 123 38.32 -1.42 31.79
CA VAL A 123 39.02 -2.11 30.68
C VAL A 123 38.04 -2.77 29.72
N GLU A 124 36.97 -3.36 30.25
CA GLU A 124 35.93 -4.02 29.45
C GLU A 124 34.82 -3.06 28.99
N ASP A 125 34.90 -1.78 29.37
CA ASP A 125 33.92 -0.73 29.06
C ASP A 125 32.47 -1.14 29.38
N LEU A 126 32.28 -1.71 30.57
CA LEU A 126 31.03 -2.36 30.98
C LEU A 126 29.84 -1.40 31.03
N ASP A 127 30.08 -0.12 31.30
CA ASP A 127 29.02 0.90 31.30
C ASP A 127 28.50 1.16 29.88
N TYR A 128 29.40 1.23 28.88
CA TYR A 128 29.00 1.35 27.48
C TYR A 128 28.21 0.11 27.01
N ILE A 129 28.66 -1.10 27.38
CA ILE A 129 27.97 -2.34 27.01
C ILE A 129 26.56 -2.42 27.65
N GLU A 130 26.40 -2.01 28.92
CA GLU A 130 25.08 -2.00 29.58
C GLU A 130 24.10 -1.03 28.89
N GLU A 131 24.59 0.10 28.40
CA GLU A 131 23.77 1.10 27.70
C GLU A 131 23.42 0.70 26.25
N ASP A 132 24.38 0.14 25.50
CA ASP A 132 24.24 -0.12 24.06
C ASP A 132 23.55 -1.48 23.73
N LEU A 133 23.81 -2.51 24.56
CA LEU A 133 23.31 -3.86 24.30
C LEU A 133 21.77 -3.97 24.21
N PRO A 134 20.96 -3.29 25.06
CA PRO A 134 19.50 -3.32 24.93
C PRO A 134 19.00 -2.78 23.58
N GLU A 135 19.60 -1.69 23.09
CA GLU A 135 19.24 -1.05 21.83
C GLU A 135 19.60 -1.96 20.64
N LEU A 136 20.83 -2.49 20.61
CA LEU A 136 21.27 -3.45 19.58
C LEU A 136 20.36 -4.67 19.45
N MET A 137 19.92 -5.23 20.58
CA MET A 137 19.04 -6.39 20.61
C MET A 137 17.63 -6.04 20.11
N THR A 138 17.12 -4.85 20.47
CA THR A 138 15.82 -4.35 20.02
C THR A 138 15.83 -4.09 18.51
N ASP A 139 16.85 -3.39 17.99
CA ASP A 139 17.02 -3.11 16.57
C ASP A 139 17.13 -4.39 15.73
N THR A 140 17.83 -5.39 16.26
CA THR A 140 17.95 -6.70 15.62
C THR A 140 16.59 -7.40 15.54
N MET A 141 15.82 -7.39 16.64
CA MET A 141 14.47 -7.97 16.65
C MET A 141 13.52 -7.28 15.67
N ASP A 142 13.56 -5.95 15.60
CA ASP A 142 12.77 -5.16 14.67
C ASP A 142 13.16 -5.45 13.22
N GLY A 143 14.47 -5.62 12.94
CA GLY A 143 14.97 -6.07 11.66
C GLY A 143 14.41 -7.45 11.26
N LEU A 144 14.47 -8.42 12.17
CA LEU A 144 13.94 -9.77 11.94
C LEU A 144 12.43 -9.78 11.74
N SER A 145 11.67 -8.99 12.51
CA SER A 145 10.23 -8.86 12.33
C SER A 145 9.90 -8.28 10.97
N ARG A 146 10.63 -7.25 10.51
CA ARG A 146 10.44 -6.67 9.18
C ARG A 146 10.69 -7.68 8.06
N VAL A 147 11.74 -8.50 8.17
CA VAL A 147 12.01 -9.56 7.19
C VAL A 147 10.87 -10.58 7.18
N LYS A 148 10.36 -10.97 8.35
CA LYS A 148 9.18 -11.84 8.47
C LYS A 148 7.98 -11.26 7.74
N ASP A 149 7.69 -9.98 7.96
CA ASP A 149 6.53 -9.30 7.38
C ASP A 149 6.66 -9.21 5.85
N ILE A 150 7.86 -8.93 5.33
CA ILE A 150 8.14 -8.93 3.88
C ILE A 150 7.83 -10.31 3.29
N ILE A 151 8.35 -11.37 3.91
CA ILE A 151 8.17 -12.75 3.44
C ILE A 151 6.72 -13.20 3.56
N GLN A 152 6.02 -12.82 4.62
CA GLN A 152 4.60 -13.13 4.80
C GLN A 152 3.74 -12.43 3.73
N ASN A 153 3.98 -11.15 3.47
CA ASN A 153 3.29 -10.42 2.41
C ASN A 153 3.56 -11.03 1.03
N LEU A 154 4.81 -11.43 0.78
CA LEU A 154 5.22 -12.13 -0.42
C LEU A 154 4.55 -13.52 -0.56
N ARG A 155 4.38 -14.26 0.54
CA ARG A 155 3.67 -15.54 0.57
C ARG A 155 2.17 -15.39 0.36
N SER A 156 1.53 -14.38 0.96
CA SER A 156 0.11 -14.09 0.72
C SER A 156 -0.13 -13.78 -0.75
N PHE A 157 0.80 -13.07 -1.40
CA PHE A 157 0.77 -12.80 -2.83
C PHE A 157 0.93 -14.07 -3.71
N SER A 158 1.63 -15.10 -3.22
CA SER A 158 1.77 -16.39 -3.91
C SER A 158 0.50 -17.24 -3.86
N ARG A 159 -0.27 -17.12 -2.77
CA ARG A 159 -1.47 -17.92 -2.50
C ARG A 159 -2.73 -17.45 -3.23
N THR A 160 -2.68 -16.29 -3.91
CA THR A 160 -3.79 -15.74 -4.72
C THR A 160 -4.21 -16.63 -5.90
N GLN A 161 -3.58 -17.79 -6.11
CA GLN A 161 -4.02 -18.78 -7.10
C GLN A 161 -4.81 -19.96 -6.51
N SER A 162 -4.97 -20.05 -5.19
CA SER A 162 -5.78 -21.12 -4.57
C SER A 162 -6.66 -20.57 -3.46
N SER A 163 -7.86 -20.12 -3.81
CA SER A 163 -8.94 -19.95 -2.85
C SER A 163 -10.28 -20.23 -3.49
N ASP A 164 -10.99 -21.21 -2.96
CA ASP A 164 -12.41 -21.38 -3.22
C ASP A 164 -13.11 -20.07 -2.83
N ARG A 165 -13.81 -19.46 -3.79
CA ARG A 165 -14.69 -18.33 -3.49
C ARG A 165 -15.92 -18.89 -2.83
N GLU A 166 -16.35 -18.25 -1.75
CA GLU A 166 -17.53 -18.67 -1.01
C GLU A 166 -18.45 -17.47 -0.82
N LEU A 167 -19.75 -17.76 -0.73
CA LEU A 167 -20.75 -16.75 -0.39
C LEU A 167 -20.47 -16.26 1.03
N SER A 168 -20.06 -14.99 1.17
CA SER A 168 -19.51 -14.45 2.41
C SER A 168 -20.10 -13.08 2.78
N ASP A 169 -20.28 -12.85 4.07
CA ASP A 169 -20.61 -11.54 4.65
C ASP A 169 -19.35 -10.69 4.86
N LEU A 170 -19.21 -9.63 4.05
CA LEU A 170 -18.08 -8.70 4.14
C LEU A 170 -18.04 -7.91 5.45
N ASN A 171 -19.19 -7.56 6.04
CA ASN A 171 -19.20 -6.85 7.32
C ASN A 171 -18.67 -7.75 8.45
N ALA A 172 -18.95 -9.05 8.41
CA ALA A 172 -18.34 -10.02 9.34
C ALA A 172 -16.82 -10.09 9.18
N GLY A 173 -16.32 -10.03 7.94
CA GLY A 173 -14.89 -9.93 7.62
C GLY A 173 -14.24 -8.65 8.17
N ILE A 174 -14.87 -7.49 7.91
CA ILE A 174 -14.44 -6.18 8.43
C ILE A 174 -14.34 -6.24 9.96
N GLN A 175 -15.38 -6.71 10.65
CA GLN A 175 -15.39 -6.81 12.11
C GLN A 175 -14.28 -7.71 12.66
N THR A 176 -13.99 -8.83 11.98
CA THR A 176 -12.89 -9.73 12.35
C THR A 176 -11.53 -9.03 12.20
N THR A 177 -11.34 -8.31 11.11
CA THR A 177 -10.13 -7.53 10.86
C THR A 177 -9.93 -6.44 11.91
N LEU A 178 -11.00 -5.74 12.28
CA LEU A 178 -10.97 -4.71 13.33
C LEU A 178 -10.62 -5.28 14.71
N LYS A 179 -11.09 -6.49 15.04
CA LYS A 179 -10.71 -7.17 16.28
C LYS A 179 -9.20 -7.47 16.32
N LEU A 180 -8.62 -7.90 15.20
CA LEU A 180 -7.17 -8.14 15.09
C LEU A 180 -6.36 -6.85 15.26
N LEU A 181 -6.84 -5.75 14.69
CA LEU A 181 -6.17 -4.44 14.76
C LEU A 181 -6.49 -3.64 16.02
N ASN A 182 -7.27 -4.20 16.95
CA ASN A 182 -7.72 -3.47 18.14
C ASN A 182 -6.55 -2.97 19.01
N SER A 183 -5.52 -3.81 19.23
CA SER A 183 -4.32 -3.40 19.99
C SER A 183 -3.54 -2.28 19.30
N GLU A 184 -3.59 -2.22 17.98
CA GLU A 184 -2.86 -1.26 17.18
C GLU A 184 -3.58 0.09 17.01
N LEU A 185 -4.91 0.07 16.95
CA LEU A 185 -5.73 1.25 16.65
C LEU A 185 -6.29 1.92 17.90
N LYS A 186 -6.68 1.15 18.94
CA LYS A 186 -7.50 1.64 20.07
C LYS A 186 -6.90 2.84 20.82
N ASN A 187 -5.58 2.89 20.95
CA ASN A 187 -4.89 3.98 21.66
C ASN A 187 -4.21 4.98 20.71
N SER A 188 -4.28 4.73 19.39
CA SER A 188 -3.55 5.49 18.38
C SER A 188 -4.46 6.40 17.57
N VAL A 189 -5.70 5.97 17.31
CA VAL A 189 -6.64 6.65 16.40
C VAL A 189 -8.07 6.56 16.90
N THR A 190 -8.89 7.57 16.60
CA THR A 190 -10.35 7.51 16.75
C THR A 190 -10.92 6.82 15.52
N LEU A 191 -11.53 5.66 15.70
CA LEU A 191 -12.12 4.87 14.62
C LEU A 191 -13.64 5.07 14.56
N ASN A 192 -14.12 5.68 13.48
CA ASN A 192 -15.55 5.85 13.19
C ASN A 192 -16.01 4.75 12.24
N LEU A 193 -17.06 4.02 12.62
CA LEU A 193 -17.61 2.91 11.84
C LEU A 193 -19.02 3.24 11.35
N GLU A 194 -19.19 3.26 10.04
CA GLU A 194 -20.46 3.48 9.36
C GLU A 194 -20.79 2.25 8.50
N LEU A 195 -21.17 1.15 9.15
CA LEU A 195 -21.42 -0.12 8.47
C LEU A 195 -22.92 -0.28 8.16
N SER A 196 -23.27 -0.13 6.88
CA SER A 196 -24.62 -0.46 6.41
C SER A 196 -24.75 -1.97 6.20
N PRO A 197 -25.95 -2.57 6.31
CA PRO A 197 -26.15 -3.96 5.93
C PRO A 197 -25.71 -4.20 4.48
N LEU A 198 -24.90 -5.24 4.27
CA LEU A 198 -24.42 -5.64 2.95
C LEU A 198 -25.02 -7.00 2.58
N PRO A 199 -25.32 -7.24 1.29
CA PRO A 199 -25.63 -8.58 0.82
C PRO A 199 -24.36 -9.45 0.86
N GLU A 200 -24.55 -10.77 0.95
CA GLU A 200 -23.44 -11.71 0.80
C GLU A 200 -22.98 -11.76 -0.66
N ILE A 201 -21.67 -11.90 -0.88
CA ILE A 201 -21.08 -12.01 -2.22
C ILE A 201 -20.14 -13.21 -2.31
N GLU A 202 -20.02 -13.78 -3.50
CA GLU A 202 -19.05 -14.82 -3.79
C GLU A 202 -17.64 -14.22 -3.89
N CYS A 203 -16.85 -14.38 -2.84
CA CYS A 203 -15.53 -13.79 -2.72
C CYS A 203 -14.57 -14.66 -1.90
N ASN A 204 -13.29 -14.32 -1.94
CA ASN A 204 -12.34 -14.79 -0.94
C ASN A 204 -12.27 -13.77 0.21
N LEU A 205 -12.95 -14.08 1.30
CA LEU A 205 -13.03 -13.20 2.47
C LEU A 205 -11.64 -12.93 3.10
N ASN A 206 -10.72 -13.89 3.05
CA ASN A 206 -9.38 -13.71 3.62
C ASN A 206 -8.55 -12.68 2.84
N GLU A 207 -8.63 -12.71 1.51
CA GLU A 207 -7.99 -11.74 0.63
C GLU A 207 -8.58 -10.33 0.84
N LEU A 208 -9.90 -10.22 0.88
CA LEU A 208 -10.55 -8.92 1.12
C LEU A 208 -10.26 -8.37 2.52
N ASN A 209 -10.18 -9.22 3.54
CA ASN A 209 -9.72 -8.82 4.87
C ASN A 209 -8.29 -8.29 4.85
N GLN A 210 -7.41 -8.87 4.03
CA GLN A 210 -6.04 -8.37 3.86
C GLN A 210 -6.01 -6.98 3.21
N VAL A 211 -6.89 -6.72 2.23
CA VAL A 211 -7.07 -5.38 1.65
C VAL A 211 -7.43 -4.37 2.75
N ILE A 212 -8.47 -4.67 3.53
CA ILE A 212 -8.95 -3.80 4.61
C ILE A 212 -7.84 -3.56 5.65
N LEU A 213 -7.12 -4.60 6.04
CA LEU A 213 -6.00 -4.51 6.98
C LEU A 213 -4.92 -3.56 6.46
N ASN A 214 -4.47 -3.73 5.22
CA ASN A 214 -3.42 -2.90 4.63
C ASN A 214 -3.82 -1.43 4.55
N LEU A 215 -5.08 -1.15 4.19
CA LEU A 215 -5.59 0.23 4.12
C LEU A 215 -5.69 0.87 5.50
N LEU A 216 -6.19 0.16 6.51
CA LEU A 216 -6.29 0.66 7.88
C LEU A 216 -4.90 0.95 8.50
N ILE A 217 -3.93 0.07 8.27
CA ILE A 217 -2.55 0.27 8.72
C ILE A 217 -1.92 1.47 8.01
N ASN A 218 -2.18 1.66 6.71
CA ASN A 218 -1.68 2.84 5.99
C ASN A 218 -2.32 4.13 6.51
N ALA A 219 -3.62 4.14 6.77
CA ALA A 219 -4.33 5.27 7.38
C ALA A 219 -3.79 5.62 8.79
N LYS A 220 -3.53 4.61 9.62
CA LYS A 220 -2.87 4.79 10.94
C LYS A 220 -1.50 5.46 10.79
N HIS A 221 -0.69 5.00 9.84
CA HIS A 221 0.63 5.58 9.62
C HIS A 221 0.55 7.02 9.11
N ALA A 222 -0.39 7.33 8.23
CA ALA A 222 -0.58 8.67 7.68
C ALA A 222 -1.05 9.69 8.74
N THR A 223 -1.65 9.22 9.83
CA THR A 223 -2.22 10.06 10.89
C THR A 223 -1.27 10.26 12.09
N HIS A 224 -0.01 9.80 12.01
CA HIS A 224 0.93 9.82 13.13
C HIS A 224 1.18 11.23 13.72
N ASP A 225 1.30 12.26 12.87
CA ASP A 225 1.60 13.64 13.29
C ASP A 225 0.34 14.50 13.50
N VAL A 226 -0.85 13.88 13.52
CA VAL A 226 -2.14 14.59 13.65
C VAL A 226 -2.57 14.64 15.11
N THR A 227 -3.00 15.81 15.60
CA THR A 227 -3.43 16.01 17.00
C THR A 227 -4.64 15.15 17.38
N HIS A 228 -5.58 14.97 16.45
CA HIS A 228 -6.78 14.16 16.62
C HIS A 228 -6.91 13.17 15.46
N PRO A 229 -6.11 12.09 15.48
CA PRO A 229 -6.05 11.16 14.36
C PRO A 229 -7.37 10.40 14.28
N THR A 230 -8.01 10.47 13.11
CA THR A 230 -9.33 9.91 12.86
C THR A 230 -9.31 9.07 11.60
N ILE A 231 -9.85 7.86 11.70
CA ILE A 231 -10.08 6.97 10.57
C ILE A 231 -11.57 6.67 10.53
N THR A 232 -12.19 6.85 9.36
CA THR A 232 -13.59 6.49 9.11
C THR A 232 -13.63 5.31 8.15
N LEU A 233 -14.24 4.21 8.57
CA LEU A 233 -14.54 3.07 7.71
C LEU A 233 -16.05 2.99 7.50
N LYS A 234 -16.44 3.11 6.24
CA LYS A 234 -17.84 3.06 5.80
C LYS A 234 -18.06 1.88 4.86
N SER A 235 -19.17 1.17 5.03
CA SER A 235 -19.65 0.20 4.06
C SER A 235 -21.08 0.51 3.65
N GLU A 236 -21.34 0.44 2.34
CA GLU A 236 -22.65 0.65 1.74
C GLU A 236 -22.80 -0.24 0.50
N SER A 237 -24.04 -0.53 0.10
CA SER A 237 -24.31 -1.25 -1.15
C SER A 237 -25.39 -0.52 -1.93
N ASP A 238 -25.31 -0.60 -3.24
CA ASP A 238 -26.39 -0.22 -4.16
C ASP A 238 -26.87 -1.45 -4.95
N SER A 239 -27.57 -1.25 -6.06
CA SER A 239 -28.09 -2.37 -6.86
C SER A 239 -27.04 -3.11 -7.69
N GLN A 240 -25.83 -2.58 -7.81
CA GLN A 240 -24.77 -3.14 -8.67
C GLN A 240 -23.46 -3.41 -7.91
N TYR A 241 -23.17 -2.64 -6.86
CA TYR A 241 -21.88 -2.72 -6.18
C TYR A 241 -22.00 -2.63 -4.66
N ILE A 242 -21.07 -3.29 -3.99
CA ILE A 242 -20.68 -2.98 -2.62
C ILE A 242 -19.58 -1.93 -2.67
N ARG A 243 -19.71 -0.89 -1.87
CA ARG A 243 -18.71 0.15 -1.69
C ARG A 243 -18.17 0.11 -0.26
N ILE A 244 -16.85 0.03 -0.15
CA ILE A 244 -16.12 0.16 1.12
C ILE A 244 -15.23 1.39 1.01
N THR A 245 -15.42 2.35 1.92
CA THR A 245 -14.63 3.58 1.97
C THR A 245 -13.82 3.61 3.26
N ILE A 246 -12.52 3.85 3.14
CA ILE A 246 -11.62 4.07 4.28
C ILE A 246 -11.00 5.45 4.12
N SER A 247 -11.34 6.36 5.01
CA SER A 247 -10.86 7.75 5.02
C SER A 247 -10.02 8.03 6.25
N ASP A 248 -8.92 8.74 6.08
CA ASP A 248 -8.10 9.27 7.16
C ASP A 248 -7.97 10.79 7.06
N ASN A 249 -7.66 11.44 8.18
CA ASN A 249 -7.32 12.87 8.24
C ASN A 249 -5.80 13.10 8.34
N GLY A 250 -5.01 12.21 7.72
CA GLY A 250 -3.56 12.19 7.78
C GLY A 250 -2.88 13.23 6.89
N CYS A 251 -1.59 12.99 6.62
CA CYS A 251 -0.75 13.89 5.83
C CYS A 251 -1.14 14.02 4.35
N GLY A 252 -1.95 13.10 3.82
CA GLY A 252 -2.32 13.07 2.40
C GLY A 252 -1.13 12.84 1.46
N MET A 253 -1.38 12.90 0.15
CA MET A 253 -0.39 12.58 -0.90
C MET A 253 -0.43 13.61 -2.01
N ASN A 254 0.74 13.89 -2.61
CA ASN A 254 0.84 14.73 -3.81
C ASN A 254 0.54 13.91 -5.09
N GLN A 255 0.42 14.61 -6.22
CA GLN A 255 0.07 13.97 -7.50
C GLN A 255 1.12 12.95 -7.98
N GLU A 256 2.40 13.20 -7.72
CA GLU A 256 3.48 12.27 -8.08
C GLU A 256 3.34 10.95 -7.31
N THR A 257 3.13 11.03 -6.00
CA THR A 257 2.91 9.87 -5.14
C THR A 257 1.66 9.10 -5.59
N LEU A 258 0.54 9.79 -5.87
CA LEU A 258 -0.71 9.18 -6.34
C LEU A 258 -0.55 8.35 -7.62
N ASN A 259 0.38 8.73 -8.51
CA ASN A 259 0.62 7.98 -9.75
C ASN A 259 1.32 6.63 -9.49
N ASP A 260 2.11 6.55 -8.43
CA ASP A 260 3.00 5.41 -8.15
C ASP A 260 2.58 4.59 -6.92
N ILE A 261 1.55 4.98 -6.16
CA ILE A 261 1.16 4.30 -4.90
C ILE A 261 0.86 2.80 -5.04
N PHE A 262 0.43 2.34 -6.22
CA PHE A 262 0.13 0.95 -6.49
C PHE A 262 1.31 0.21 -7.13
N VAL A 263 2.42 0.90 -7.41
CA VAL A 263 3.65 0.29 -7.91
C VAL A 263 4.29 -0.53 -6.79
N PRO A 264 4.59 -1.83 -7.02
CA PRO A 264 5.24 -2.65 -6.02
C PRO A 264 6.56 -2.05 -5.53
N PHE A 265 6.80 -2.13 -4.22
CA PHE A 265 7.99 -1.61 -3.52
C PHE A 265 8.10 -0.07 -3.47
N PHE A 266 7.14 0.66 -4.04
CA PHE A 266 7.09 2.10 -3.88
C PHE A 266 6.69 2.47 -2.45
N THR A 267 7.48 3.33 -1.80
CA THR A 267 7.14 3.86 -0.48
C THR A 267 7.75 5.24 -0.28
N THR A 268 6.99 6.13 0.36
CA THR A 268 7.46 7.44 0.81
C THR A 268 8.05 7.39 2.22
N LYS A 269 8.02 6.23 2.88
CA LYS A 269 8.55 6.04 4.23
C LYS A 269 10.07 5.94 4.22
N PRO A 270 10.76 6.32 5.32
CA PRO A 270 12.19 6.12 5.45
C PRO A 270 12.59 4.66 5.20
N VAL A 271 13.84 4.47 4.74
CA VAL A 271 14.42 3.15 4.47
C VAL A 271 14.21 2.23 5.68
N GLY A 272 13.54 1.11 5.44
CA GLY A 272 13.26 0.11 6.48
C GLY A 272 11.97 0.33 7.29
N LYS A 273 11.16 1.37 7.05
CA LYS A 273 9.85 1.58 7.71
C LYS A 273 8.63 1.26 6.84
N GLY A 274 8.83 0.94 5.56
CA GLY A 274 7.77 0.58 4.62
C GLY A 274 8.24 -0.46 3.61
N THR A 275 7.45 -1.51 3.41
CA THR A 275 7.73 -2.54 2.40
C THR A 275 7.31 -2.11 0.99
N GLY A 276 6.41 -1.13 0.88
CA GLY A 276 5.83 -0.69 -0.39
C GLY A 276 4.96 -1.74 -1.08
N MET A 277 4.59 -2.83 -0.39
CA MET A 277 3.82 -3.92 -1.00
C MET A 277 2.32 -3.85 -0.67
N GLY A 278 1.92 -3.24 0.44
CA GLY A 278 0.54 -3.33 0.94
C GLY A 278 -0.52 -2.82 -0.04
N LEU A 279 -0.29 -1.68 -0.69
CA LEU A 279 -1.23 -1.10 -1.66
C LEU A 279 -1.23 -1.86 -3.00
N ALA A 280 -0.07 -2.34 -3.45
CA ALA A 280 0.02 -3.17 -4.65
C ALA A 280 -0.75 -4.50 -4.47
N ILE A 281 -0.63 -5.14 -3.29
CA ILE A 281 -1.40 -6.33 -2.92
C ILE A 281 -2.90 -6.00 -2.89
N ALA A 282 -3.27 -4.89 -2.25
CA ALA A 282 -4.65 -4.46 -2.18
C ALA A 282 -5.26 -4.28 -3.59
N HIS A 283 -4.55 -3.59 -4.47
CA HIS A 283 -4.99 -3.38 -5.86
C HIS A 283 -5.15 -4.69 -6.62
N SER A 284 -4.17 -5.61 -6.53
CA SER A 284 -4.25 -6.93 -7.19
C SER A 284 -5.48 -7.72 -6.74
N ILE A 285 -5.69 -7.83 -5.42
CA ILE A 285 -6.82 -8.57 -4.85
C ILE A 285 -8.16 -8.00 -5.33
N ILE A 286 -8.30 -6.67 -5.34
CA ILE A 286 -9.54 -6.03 -5.79
C ILE A 286 -9.77 -6.30 -7.29
N GLN A 287 -8.73 -6.24 -8.12
CA GLN A 287 -8.83 -6.57 -9.55
C GLN A 287 -9.20 -8.05 -9.77
N ASP A 288 -8.62 -8.97 -9.00
CA ASP A 288 -8.97 -10.39 -9.05
C ASP A 288 -10.45 -10.61 -8.71
N HIS A 289 -11.01 -9.81 -7.79
CA HIS A 289 -12.44 -9.79 -7.48
C HIS A 289 -13.31 -9.04 -8.50
N LYS A 290 -12.74 -8.62 -9.65
CA LYS A 290 -13.40 -7.80 -10.68
C LYS A 290 -13.93 -6.47 -10.12
N GLY A 291 -13.32 -5.99 -9.04
CA GLY A 291 -13.62 -4.72 -8.42
C GLY A 291 -12.74 -3.60 -8.94
N ASP A 292 -12.95 -2.42 -8.39
CA ASP A 292 -12.19 -1.22 -8.66
C ASP A 292 -11.75 -0.56 -7.34
N ILE A 293 -10.58 0.06 -7.33
CA ILE A 293 -10.06 0.80 -6.17
C ILE A 293 -9.67 2.21 -6.62
N HIS A 294 -10.36 3.20 -6.07
CA HIS A 294 -10.12 4.61 -6.33
C HIS A 294 -9.51 5.28 -5.10
N VAL A 295 -8.68 6.30 -5.33
CA VAL A 295 -8.05 7.08 -4.27
C VAL A 295 -8.24 8.56 -4.51
N ASP A 296 -8.69 9.27 -3.48
CA ASP A 296 -8.73 10.73 -3.43
C ASP A 296 -7.82 11.17 -2.27
N SER A 297 -6.83 12.00 -2.54
CA SER A 297 -5.90 12.48 -1.52
C SER A 297 -5.48 13.90 -1.80
N THR A 298 -5.39 14.71 -0.73
CA THR A 298 -4.88 16.08 -0.83
C THR A 298 -3.86 16.30 0.29
N PRO A 299 -2.66 16.85 -0.01
CA PRO A 299 -1.66 17.11 1.01
C PRO A 299 -2.22 17.93 2.17
N GLY A 300 -2.04 17.43 3.39
CA GLY A 300 -2.50 18.03 4.64
C GLY A 300 -3.99 17.89 4.95
N GLN A 301 -4.79 17.25 4.09
CA GLN A 301 -6.23 17.00 4.35
C GLN A 301 -6.56 15.54 4.60
N GLY A 302 -5.68 14.61 4.20
CA GLY A 302 -5.85 13.17 4.37
C GLY A 302 -6.09 12.44 3.06
N THR A 303 -6.46 11.17 3.19
CA THR A 303 -6.69 10.25 2.06
C THR A 303 -7.98 9.49 2.23
N THR A 304 -8.67 9.26 1.12
CA THR A 304 -9.84 8.39 1.03
C THR A 304 -9.62 7.32 -0.03
N PHE A 305 -9.61 6.07 0.40
CA PHE A 305 -9.67 4.91 -0.48
C PHE A 305 -11.12 4.45 -0.64
N THR A 306 -11.57 4.25 -1.87
CA THR A 306 -12.90 3.73 -2.20
C THR A 306 -12.77 2.45 -3.01
N ILE A 307 -13.17 1.33 -2.41
CA ILE A 307 -13.24 0.03 -3.06
C ILE A 307 -14.67 -0.18 -3.57
N LYS A 308 -14.81 -0.65 -4.80
CA LYS A 308 -16.07 -1.09 -5.41
C LYS A 308 -15.96 -2.56 -5.77
N LEU A 309 -16.84 -3.39 -5.24
CA LEU A 309 -16.94 -4.82 -5.56
C LEU A 309 -18.28 -5.09 -6.24
N PRO A 310 -18.34 -5.81 -7.36
CA PRO A 310 -19.59 -6.13 -8.03
C PRO A 310 -20.45 -7.09 -7.19
N LEU A 311 -21.75 -6.80 -7.14
CA LEU A 311 -22.78 -7.73 -6.69
C LEU A 311 -23.07 -8.67 -7.88
N ASN A 312 -22.44 -9.84 -7.91
CA ASN A 312 -22.77 -10.85 -8.92
C ASN A 312 -24.14 -11.47 -8.65
#